data_AF-A0A8T7BCS1-F1
#
_entry.id   AF-A0A8T7BCS1-F1
#
_cell.length_a   1.000
_cell.length_b   1.000
_cell.length_c   1.000
_cell.angle_alpha   90.00
_cell.angle_beta   90.00
_cell.angle_gamma   90.00
#
_symmetry.space_group_name_H-M   'P 1'
#
loop_
_entity.id
_entity.type
_entity.pdbx_description
1 polymer ?
#
loop_
_entity_poly.entity_id
_entity_poly.type
_entity_poly.pdbx_seq_one_letter_code
_entity_poly.pdbx_strand_id
1 'polypeptide(L)'
;MLALVLRASFRAEGIQFFTPDEFSQQLGYMNRPAGYVIPPHVHNPVAREVQFTKEVLFIKSGRVRVDFYSEEQDYLESTILETGDFILLAYGGHGFEMLEPSEMIEVKQGPYAGESDKTRFDGVDKSQVRIRK
;
A
#
# COMPACT_ATOMS: atom_id res chain seq x y z
N MET A 1 -8.58 2.30 8.63
CA MET A 1 -8.37 2.19 7.17
C MET A 1 -7.43 1.03 6.92
N LEU A 2 -7.86 -0.03 6.21
CA LEU A 2 -7.02 -1.22 5.97
C LEU A 2 -5.95 -0.95 4.91
N ALA A 3 -6.39 -0.43 3.76
CA ALA A 3 -5.52 -0.15 2.63
C ALA A 3 -6.01 1.09 1.86
N LEU A 4 -5.12 1.66 1.06
CA LEU A 4 -5.43 2.71 0.10
C LEU A 4 -4.86 2.34 -1.26
N VAL A 5 -5.70 2.31 -2.29
CA VAL A 5 -5.29 2.09 -3.67
C VAL A 5 -5.26 3.42 -4.41
N LEU A 6 -4.09 3.79 -4.94
CA LEU A 6 -3.93 4.92 -5.85
C LEU A 6 -3.82 4.37 -7.27
N ARG A 7 -4.88 4.57 -8.06
CA ARG A 7 -4.94 4.06 -9.43
C ARG A 7 -3.96 4.80 -10.34
N ALA A 8 -3.40 4.09 -11.32
CA ALA A 8 -2.52 4.65 -12.35
C ALA A 8 -3.16 5.85 -13.10
N SER A 9 -4.48 5.83 -13.24
CA SER A 9 -5.27 6.87 -13.89
C SER A 9 -5.56 8.09 -13.01
N PHE A 10 -5.26 8.04 -11.71
CA PHE A 10 -5.51 9.16 -10.80
C PHE A 10 -4.69 10.38 -11.20
N ARG A 11 -5.35 11.54 -11.23
CA ARG A 11 -4.71 12.82 -11.53
C ARG A 11 -5.35 13.94 -10.73
N ALA A 12 -4.50 14.75 -10.11
CA ALA A 12 -4.87 15.99 -9.44
C ALA A 12 -3.82 17.07 -9.75
N GLU A 13 -4.10 18.33 -9.41
CA GLU A 13 -3.09 19.39 -9.45
C GLU A 13 -2.48 19.58 -8.06
N GLY A 14 -1.19 19.92 -8.00
CA GLY A 14 -0.52 20.26 -6.76
C GLY A 14 0.02 19.06 -5.98
N ILE A 15 -0.15 19.07 -4.66
CA ILE A 15 0.26 17.99 -3.76
C ILE A 15 -0.95 17.56 -2.94
N GLN A 16 -1.15 16.26 -2.82
CA GLN A 16 -2.22 15.69 -2.01
C GLN A 16 -1.69 14.48 -1.24
N PHE A 17 -1.84 14.50 0.07
CA PHE A 17 -1.61 13.34 0.92
C PHE A 17 -2.93 12.61 1.16
N PHE A 18 -2.89 11.28 1.11
CA PHE A 18 -4.07 10.44 1.30
C PHE A 18 -4.09 9.71 2.64
N THR A 19 -3.00 9.83 3.39
CA THR A 19 -2.81 9.22 4.71
C THR A 19 -3.00 10.25 5.81
N PRO A 20 -3.57 9.85 6.96
CA PRO A 20 -3.55 10.68 8.17
C PRO A 20 -2.11 11.03 8.62
N ASP A 21 -1.96 12.14 9.34
CA ASP A 21 -0.65 12.64 9.79
C ASP A 21 0.00 11.76 10.87
N GLU A 22 -0.80 10.97 11.59
CA GLU A 22 -0.33 10.02 12.60
C GLU A 22 0.23 8.72 12.01
N PHE A 23 0.12 8.51 10.70
CA PHE A 23 0.68 7.32 10.09
C PHE A 23 2.22 7.39 10.06
N SER A 24 2.87 6.29 10.45
CA SER A 24 4.33 6.13 10.32
C SER A 24 4.84 6.24 8.88
N GLN A 25 3.97 6.04 7.89
CA GLN A 25 4.22 6.26 6.46
C GLN A 25 3.13 7.11 5.84
N GLN A 26 3.53 8.09 5.03
CA GLN A 26 2.60 8.91 4.27
C GLN A 26 2.64 8.59 2.77
N LEU A 27 1.46 8.46 2.16
CA LEU A 27 1.31 8.33 0.71
C LEU A 27 0.84 9.67 0.15
N GLY A 28 1.71 10.30 -0.64
CA GLY A 28 1.45 11.58 -1.30
C GLY A 28 1.52 11.45 -2.82
N TYR A 29 0.56 12.05 -3.50
CA TYR A 29 0.61 12.33 -4.93
C TYR A 29 1.06 13.76 -5.17
N MET A 30 1.91 13.97 -6.15
CA MET A 30 2.34 15.30 -6.54
C MET A 30 2.37 15.44 -8.07
N ASN A 31 1.77 16.52 -8.56
CA ASN A 31 1.78 16.93 -9.95
C ASN A 31 2.02 18.44 -10.01
N ARG A 32 3.12 18.85 -10.64
CA ARG A 32 3.54 20.26 -10.75
C ARG A 32 3.84 20.60 -12.20
N PRO A 33 3.54 21.83 -12.65
CA PRO A 33 3.89 22.26 -14.00
C PRO A 33 5.41 22.33 -14.17
N ALA A 34 5.86 22.26 -15.42
CA ALA A 34 7.27 22.44 -15.76
C ALA A 34 7.78 23.79 -15.23
N GLY A 35 8.97 23.80 -14.63
CA GLY A 35 9.59 24.98 -14.02
C GLY A 35 9.21 25.24 -12.56
N TYR A 36 8.26 24.50 -11.98
CA TYR A 36 8.00 24.57 -10.54
C TYR A 36 9.18 23.99 -9.75
N VAL A 37 9.66 24.73 -8.74
CA VAL A 37 10.79 24.31 -7.90
C VAL A 37 10.31 24.02 -6.48
N ILE A 38 10.62 22.83 -5.98
CA ILE A 38 10.50 22.50 -4.55
C ILE A 38 11.82 22.92 -3.89
N PRO A 39 11.82 23.82 -2.90
CA PRO A 39 13.04 24.22 -2.22
C PRO A 39 13.77 23.01 -1.59
N PRO A 40 15.11 22.94 -1.68
CA PRO A 40 15.88 21.91 -1.02
C PRO A 40 15.71 22.02 0.51
N HIS A 41 15.53 20.89 1.18
CA HIS A 41 15.37 20.83 2.63
C HIS A 41 15.92 19.50 3.17
N VAL A 42 16.20 19.49 4.48
CA VAL A 42 16.52 18.28 5.24
C VAL A 42 15.44 18.07 6.30
N HIS A 43 15.19 16.82 6.68
CA HIS A 43 14.27 16.51 7.75
C HIS A 43 14.98 16.64 9.11
N ASN A 44 14.30 17.27 10.06
CA ASN A 44 14.79 17.38 11.43
C ASN A 44 14.73 16.00 12.14
N PRO A 45 15.65 15.71 13.07
CA PRO A 45 15.54 14.53 13.91
C PRO A 45 14.27 14.65 14.76
N VAL A 46 13.39 13.66 14.62
CA VAL A 46 12.15 13.55 15.39
C VAL A 46 12.02 12.09 15.82
N ALA A 47 11.91 11.86 17.13
CA ALA A 47 11.66 10.52 17.67
C ALA A 47 10.26 10.06 17.25
N ARG A 48 10.16 8.81 16.79
CA ARG A 48 8.90 8.18 16.39
C ARG A 48 8.86 6.77 16.94
N GLU A 49 7.71 6.36 17.43
CA GLU A 49 7.43 4.97 17.76
C GLU A 49 6.70 4.32 16.59
N VAL A 50 7.14 3.12 16.20
CA VAL A 50 6.53 2.34 15.13
C VAL A 50 6.15 0.99 15.69
N GLN A 51 4.85 0.72 15.77
CA GLN A 51 4.31 -0.52 16.33
C GLN A 51 4.04 -1.57 15.25
N PHE A 52 3.73 -1.13 14.04
CA PHE A 52 3.38 -1.99 12.91
C PHE A 52 4.15 -1.60 11.66
N THR A 53 4.55 -2.61 10.91
CA THR A 53 5.15 -2.43 9.59
C THR A 53 4.04 -2.12 8.59
N LYS A 54 4.12 -0.93 7.99
CA LYS A 54 3.31 -0.53 6.83
C LYS A 54 4.11 -0.73 5.57
N GLU A 55 3.42 -1.02 4.48
CA GLU A 55 4.07 -1.26 3.19
C GLU A 55 3.32 -0.61 2.05
N VAL A 56 4.10 -0.12 1.09
CA VAL A 56 3.60 0.37 -0.19
C VAL A 56 4.10 -0.57 -1.28
N LEU A 57 3.19 -1.07 -2.10
CA LEU A 57 3.52 -1.83 -3.29
C LEU A 57 3.16 -1.04 -4.54
N PHE A 58 4.05 -1.11 -5.53
CA PHE A 58 3.85 -0.60 -6.88
C PHE A 58 3.82 -1.77 -7.86
N ILE A 59 2.76 -1.83 -8.67
CA ILE A 59 2.63 -2.85 -9.71
C ILE A 59 3.40 -2.38 -10.94
N LYS A 60 4.60 -2.93 -11.13
CA LYS A 60 5.47 -2.58 -12.28
C LYS A 60 4.96 -3.20 -13.57
N SER A 61 4.44 -4.43 -13.51
CA SER A 61 3.82 -5.14 -14.63
C SER A 61 2.87 -6.23 -14.13
N GLY A 62 1.90 -6.61 -14.97
CA GLY A 62 0.96 -7.69 -14.71
C GLY A 62 -0.34 -7.27 -14.03
N ARG A 63 -1.00 -8.26 -13.40
CA ARG A 63 -2.33 -8.15 -12.78
C ARG A 63 -2.40 -9.01 -11.52
N VAL A 64 -2.68 -8.36 -10.39
CA VAL A 64 -2.57 -8.96 -9.06
C VAL A 64 -3.88 -8.75 -8.31
N ARG A 65 -4.43 -9.82 -7.72
CA ARG A 65 -5.51 -9.71 -6.75
C ARG A 65 -4.91 -9.55 -5.36
N VAL A 66 -5.45 -8.60 -4.60
CA VAL A 66 -5.19 -8.46 -3.16
C VAL A 66 -6.44 -8.86 -2.41
N ASP A 67 -6.27 -9.71 -1.41
CA ASP A 67 -7.32 -10.16 -0.50
C ASP A 67 -7.09 -9.49 0.85
N PHE A 68 -8.12 -8.84 1.41
CA PHE A 68 -8.05 -8.14 2.68
C PHE A 68 -8.73 -8.91 3.79
N TYR A 69 -8.12 -8.88 4.97
CA TYR A 69 -8.58 -9.58 6.16
C TYR A 69 -8.62 -8.62 7.35
N SER A 70 -9.49 -8.90 8.33
CA SER A 70 -9.48 -8.20 9.62
C SER A 70 -8.24 -8.58 10.45
N GLU A 71 -8.10 -7.99 11.64
CA GLU A 71 -7.05 -8.36 12.59
C GLU A 71 -7.29 -9.76 13.19
N GLU A 72 -8.54 -10.19 13.23
CA GLU A 72 -8.98 -11.54 13.61
C GLU A 72 -8.82 -12.57 12.46
N GLN A 73 -8.20 -12.17 11.35
CA GLN A 73 -7.94 -13.01 10.16
C GLN A 73 -9.20 -13.37 9.36
N ASP A 74 -10.33 -12.70 9.59
CA ASP A 74 -11.56 -12.90 8.82
C ASP A 74 -11.46 -12.24 7.43
N TYR A 75 -11.84 -12.96 6.37
CA TYR A 75 -11.86 -12.41 5.03
C TYR A 75 -12.93 -11.31 4.86
N LEU A 76 -12.51 -10.17 4.30
CA LEU A 76 -13.37 -9.01 4.10
C LEU A 76 -13.77 -8.86 2.63
N GLU A 77 -12.80 -8.54 1.78
CA GLU A 77 -13.02 -8.28 0.36
C GLU A 77 -11.71 -8.37 -0.40
N SER A 78 -11.78 -8.31 -1.73
CA SER A 78 -10.61 -8.31 -2.60
C SER A 78 -10.65 -7.18 -3.62
N THR A 79 -9.51 -6.73 -4.08
CA THR A 79 -9.39 -5.80 -5.21
C THR A 79 -8.37 -6.32 -6.21
N ILE A 80 -8.47 -5.86 -7.46
CA ILE A 80 -7.48 -6.15 -8.49
C ILE A 80 -6.66 -4.88 -8.72
N LEU A 81 -5.34 -5.04 -8.68
CA LEU A 81 -4.36 -4.03 -9.03
C LEU A 81 -3.77 -4.35 -10.40
N GLU A 82 -3.61 -3.31 -11.19
CA GLU A 82 -3.06 -3.41 -12.55
C GLU A 82 -1.76 -2.59 -12.65
N THR A 83 -1.09 -2.71 -13.79
CA THR A 83 0.16 -2.01 -14.05
C THR A 83 0.03 -0.49 -13.80
N GLY A 84 0.94 0.04 -12.99
CA GLY A 84 0.97 1.46 -12.62
C GLY A 84 0.19 1.79 -11.35
N ASP A 85 -0.62 0.87 -10.82
CA ASP A 85 -1.33 1.07 -9.54
C ASP A 85 -0.35 1.01 -8.36
N PHE A 86 -0.68 1.78 -7.32
CA PHE A 86 -0.05 1.71 -6.01
C PHE A 86 -1.05 1.25 -4.97
N ILE A 87 -0.58 0.51 -3.98
CA ILE A 87 -1.35 0.20 -2.77
C ILE A 87 -0.52 0.48 -1.54
N LEU A 88 -1.08 1.23 -0.60
CA LEU A 88 -0.61 1.30 0.79
C LEU A 88 -1.41 0.30 1.61
N LEU A 89 -0.73 -0.61 2.30
CA LEU A 89 -1.29 -1.53 3.27
C LEU A 89 -0.99 -1.00 4.67
N ALA A 90 -2.03 -0.55 5.38
CA ALA A 90 -1.89 0.18 6.63
C ALA A 90 -2.18 -0.66 7.87
N TYR A 91 -3.25 -1.47 7.84
CA TYR A 91 -3.70 -2.30 8.97
C TYR A 91 -4.44 -3.55 8.46
N GLY A 92 -4.66 -4.51 9.35
CA GLY A 92 -5.30 -5.79 9.05
C GLY A 92 -4.38 -6.77 8.31
N GLY A 93 -4.95 -7.90 7.91
CA GLY A 93 -4.25 -8.89 7.10
C GLY A 93 -4.42 -8.63 5.60
N HIS A 94 -3.46 -9.10 4.82
CA HIS A 94 -3.59 -9.12 3.36
C HIS A 94 -2.91 -10.35 2.76
N GLY A 95 -3.39 -10.76 1.60
CA GLY A 95 -2.80 -11.80 0.76
C GLY A 95 -2.79 -11.37 -0.69
N PHE A 96 -1.93 -11.98 -1.50
CA PHE A 96 -1.81 -11.68 -2.92
C PHE A 96 -1.97 -12.96 -3.76
N GLU A 97 -2.72 -12.87 -4.84
CA GLU A 97 -2.74 -13.87 -5.90
C GLU A 97 -2.39 -13.21 -7.24
N MET A 98 -1.33 -13.68 -7.87
CA MET A 98 -0.90 -13.22 -9.19
C MET A 98 -1.83 -13.86 -10.21
N LEU A 99 -2.67 -13.05 -10.87
CA LEU A 99 -3.61 -13.54 -11.88
C LEU A 99 -2.92 -13.77 -13.23
N GLU A 100 -1.76 -13.14 -13.42
CA GLU A 100 -0.83 -13.34 -14.53
C GLU A 100 0.61 -13.04 -14.05
N PRO A 101 1.66 -13.37 -14.83
CA PRO A 101 3.04 -13.02 -14.48
C PRO A 101 3.16 -11.52 -14.16
N SER A 102 3.61 -11.20 -12.94
CA SER A 102 3.57 -9.84 -12.41
C SER A 102 4.89 -9.49 -11.75
N GLU A 103 5.31 -8.23 -11.88
CA GLU A 103 6.43 -7.64 -11.15
C GLU A 103 5.90 -6.57 -10.19
N MET A 104 6.36 -6.61 -8.95
CA MET A 104 6.00 -5.63 -7.92
C MET A 104 7.26 -5.05 -7.28
N ILE A 105 7.21 -3.77 -6.94
CA ILE A 105 8.21 -3.11 -6.10
C ILE A 105 7.55 -2.84 -4.75
N GLU A 106 8.20 -3.27 -3.68
CA GLU A 106 7.71 -3.10 -2.32
C GLU A 106 8.63 -2.18 -1.52
N VAL A 107 8.02 -1.25 -0.79
CA VAL A 107 8.69 -0.35 0.15
C VAL A 107 8.07 -0.56 1.52
N LYS A 108 8.86 -1.04 2.49
CA LYS A 108 8.40 -1.29 3.86
C LYS A 108 8.91 -0.24 4.84
N GLN A 109 8.15 -0.02 5.91
CA GLN A 109 8.57 0.82 7.02
C GLN A 109 9.66 0.11 7.83
N GLY A 110 10.75 0.82 8.10
CA GLY A 110 11.77 0.36 9.04
C GLY A 110 11.51 0.83 10.49
N PRO A 111 12.25 0.30 11.47
CA PRO A 111 13.27 -0.74 11.34
C PRO A 111 12.68 -2.10 10.95
N TYR A 112 13.39 -2.86 10.10
CA TYR A 112 12.92 -4.16 9.60
C TYR A 112 13.15 -5.26 10.65
N ALA A 113 12.11 -6.01 11.02
CA ALA A 113 12.20 -7.10 11.99
C ALA A 113 12.19 -8.50 11.35
N GLY A 114 12.19 -8.61 10.02
CA GLY A 114 12.29 -9.91 9.35
C GLY A 114 11.00 -10.71 9.42
N GLU A 115 11.11 -12.02 9.68
CA GLU A 115 9.93 -12.89 9.83
C GLU A 115 9.11 -12.56 11.08
N SER A 116 9.69 -11.86 12.07
CA SER A 116 8.97 -11.41 13.25
C SER A 116 7.94 -10.30 12.97
N ASP A 117 7.95 -9.70 11.76
CA ASP A 117 6.98 -8.67 11.36
C ASP A 117 5.60 -9.23 11.00
N LYS A 118 5.44 -10.56 10.87
CA LYS A 118 4.20 -11.14 10.36
C LYS A 118 3.83 -12.47 11.01
N THR A 119 2.52 -12.69 11.11
CA THR A 119 1.93 -14.01 11.35
C THR A 119 1.23 -14.45 10.07
N ARG A 120 1.45 -15.71 9.66
CA ARG A 120 0.83 -16.29 8.45
C ARG A 120 -0.38 -17.14 8.84
N PHE A 121 -1.38 -17.16 7.97
CA PHE A 121 -2.62 -17.91 8.14
C PHE A 121 -3.18 -18.30 6.77
N ASP A 122 -4.18 -19.19 6.76
CA ASP A 122 -4.81 -19.68 5.54
C ASP A 122 -5.72 -18.59 4.92
N GLY A 123 -5.61 -18.40 3.62
CA GLY A 123 -6.39 -17.42 2.89
C GLY A 123 -7.80 -17.92 2.53
N VAL A 124 -8.62 -16.99 2.01
CA VAL A 124 -9.97 -17.27 1.48
C VAL A 124 -9.94 -18.31 0.35
N ASP A 125 -10.95 -19.18 0.30
CA ASP A 125 -11.14 -20.09 -0.83
C ASP A 125 -11.51 -19.29 -2.10
N LYS A 126 -10.99 -19.70 -3.26
CA LYS A 126 -11.20 -19.00 -4.54
C LYS A 126 -12.69 -18.85 -4.90
N SER A 127 -13.55 -19.79 -4.50
CA SER A 127 -14.99 -19.74 -4.75
C SER A 127 -15.72 -18.68 -3.90
N GLN A 128 -15.10 -18.19 -2.83
CA GLN A 128 -15.67 -17.22 -1.89
C GLN A 128 -15.13 -15.80 -2.07
N VAL A 129 -14.23 -15.59 -3.04
CA VAL A 129 -13.63 -14.28 -3.34
C VAL A 129 -14.69 -13.30 -3.82
N ARG A 130 -14.73 -12.13 -3.16
CA ARG A 130 -15.61 -11.00 -3.46
C ARG A 130 -14.76 -9.82 -3.95
N ILE A 131 -14.74 -9.60 -5.26
CA ILE A 131 -14.03 -8.46 -5.86
C ILE A 131 -14.85 -7.18 -5.66
N ARG A 132 -14.30 -6.21 -4.94
CA ARG A 132 -14.80 -4.86 -4.86
C ARG A 132 -14.56 -4.14 -6.19
N LYS A 133 -15.59 -3.47 -6.69
CA LYS A 133 -15.50 -2.60 -7.88
C LYS A 133 -14.85 -1.27 -7.54
#